data_AF-A0A432QPS4-F1
#
_entry.id   AF-A0A432QPS4-F1
#
_cell.length_a   1.000
_cell.length_b   1.000
_cell.length_c   1.000
_cell.angle_alpha   90.00
_cell.angle_beta   90.00
_cell.angle_gamma   90.00
#
_symmetry.space_group_name_H-M   'P 1'
#
loop_
_entity.id
_entity.type
_entity.pdbx_description
1 polymer ?
#
loop_
_entity_poly.entity_id
_entity_poly.type
_entity_poly.pdbx_seq_one_letter_code
_entity_poly.pdbx_strand_id
1 'polypeptide(L)'
;MNSKTHNNFPFDEGIQKKVLTRLKKLKIWLYNLLESDTGPYRLLYDTFALFIVVTSSIPVILELWINIPLPQDLQSLFDHYEEITLYFFVVEYLLRLWVISDFVDDFKEGLVQTKSSTKALFFALKPKLQWMVKPYSIIDFLAILPIFRPFRTLRLLRLLRLLKIFRYTYALRSLILAVKEEAPIISFIVITLILWIVTISVTVYIYEYNAGNKAFHSVFEALYWGIVTISTVGYGDITPITKEGKFLASLVTKTAHFCSLVARVFIPRLSG
;
A
#
# COMPACT_ATOMS: atom_id res chain seq x y z
N MET A 1 8.17 65.97 -33.22
CA MET A 1 9.02 65.05 -32.45
C MET A 1 8.11 64.08 -31.71
N ASN A 2 7.84 62.89 -32.28
CA ASN A 2 8.46 61.60 -31.92
C ASN A 2 8.28 61.25 -30.43
N SER A 3 7.68 60.12 -30.01
CA SER A 3 7.81 58.78 -30.59
C SER A 3 6.66 57.84 -30.20
N LYS A 4 6.32 56.94 -31.13
CA LYS A 4 5.66 55.65 -30.90
C LYS A 4 6.63 54.71 -30.19
N THR A 5 6.13 53.80 -29.35
CA THR A 5 6.46 52.35 -29.43
C THR A 5 5.38 51.50 -28.76
N HIS A 6 4.78 50.63 -29.58
CA HIS A 6 3.99 49.46 -29.22
C HIS A 6 4.71 48.54 -28.22
N ASN A 7 3.93 47.78 -27.45
CA ASN A 7 4.10 46.33 -27.31
C ASN A 7 2.84 45.68 -26.69
N ASN A 8 1.71 45.74 -27.41
CA ASN A 8 0.70 44.69 -27.30
C ASN A 8 1.26 43.49 -28.07
N PHE A 9 1.86 42.53 -27.36
CA PHE A 9 2.14 41.22 -27.94
C PHE A 9 0.79 40.56 -28.26
N PRO A 10 0.49 40.22 -29.53
CA PRO A 10 -0.65 39.39 -29.84
C PRO A 10 -0.22 37.95 -29.53
N PHE A 11 -0.28 37.55 -28.27
CA PHE A 11 -0.26 36.13 -27.95
C PHE A 11 -1.58 35.55 -28.44
N ASP A 12 -1.53 35.03 -29.67
CA ASP A 12 -2.62 34.41 -30.43
C ASP A 12 -3.56 33.58 -29.54
N GLU A 13 -4.71 34.17 -29.21
CA GLU A 13 -5.76 33.55 -28.39
C GLU A 13 -6.27 32.23 -28.98
N GLY A 14 -6.19 32.09 -30.32
CA GLY A 14 -6.56 30.88 -31.03
C GLY A 14 -5.58 29.73 -30.77
N ILE A 15 -4.29 30.01 -30.76
CA ILE A 15 -3.24 29.03 -30.38
C ILE A 15 -3.41 28.65 -28.91
N GLN A 16 -3.63 29.61 -28.00
CA GLN A 16 -3.85 29.30 -26.59
C GLN A 16 -5.06 28.40 -26.37
N LYS A 17 -6.23 28.70 -26.97
CA LYS A 17 -7.43 27.85 -26.88
C LYS A 17 -7.17 26.44 -27.43
N LYS A 18 -6.46 26.31 -28.55
CA LYS A 18 -6.15 25.01 -29.16
C LYS A 18 -5.20 24.18 -28.30
N VAL A 19 -4.18 24.81 -27.72
CA VAL A 19 -3.23 24.17 -26.79
C VAL A 19 -3.94 23.74 -25.50
N LEU A 20 -4.75 24.62 -24.89
CA LEU A 20 -5.56 24.30 -23.71
C LEU A 20 -6.50 23.12 -23.97
N THR A 21 -7.09 23.05 -25.16
CA THR A 21 -7.97 21.93 -25.55
C THR A 21 -7.20 20.61 -25.71
N ARG A 22 -5.98 20.63 -26.28
CA ARG A 22 -5.13 19.44 -26.40
C ARG A 22 -4.63 18.95 -25.04
N LEU A 23 -4.22 19.87 -24.17
CA LEU A 23 -3.77 19.55 -22.82
C LEU A 23 -4.90 18.94 -21.98
N LYS A 24 -6.12 19.49 -22.05
CA LYS A 24 -7.29 18.89 -21.37
C LYS A 24 -7.57 17.47 -21.87
N LYS A 25 -7.51 17.24 -23.19
CA LYS A 25 -7.66 15.88 -23.76
C LYS A 25 -6.58 14.92 -23.29
N LEU A 26 -5.31 15.36 -23.28
CA LEU A 26 -4.19 14.56 -22.78
C LEU A 26 -4.36 14.22 -21.31
N LYS A 27 -4.78 15.18 -20.49
CA LYS A 27 -5.00 15.00 -19.05
C LYS A 27 -6.11 13.98 -18.78
N ILE A 28 -7.23 14.05 -19.50
CA ILE A 28 -8.33 13.08 -19.40
C ILE A 28 -7.87 11.70 -19.86
N TRP A 29 -7.09 11.61 -20.94
CA TRP A 29 -6.55 10.35 -21.41
C TRP A 29 -5.60 9.72 -20.38
N LEU A 30 -4.69 10.50 -19.80
CA LEU A 30 -3.81 10.06 -18.72
C LEU A 30 -4.58 9.69 -17.46
N TYR A 31 -5.66 10.41 -17.13
CA TYR A 31 -6.54 10.06 -16.01
C TYR A 31 -7.15 8.70 -16.25
N ASN A 32 -7.63 8.44 -17.46
CA ASN A 32 -8.22 7.16 -17.82
C ASN A 32 -7.21 6.01 -17.89
N LEU A 33 -5.94 6.32 -18.17
CA LEU A 33 -4.87 5.33 -18.17
C LEU A 33 -4.36 5.02 -16.76
N LEU A 34 -4.22 6.04 -15.91
CA LEU A 34 -3.53 5.97 -14.63
C LEU A 34 -4.47 5.84 -13.43
N GLU A 35 -5.68 6.39 -13.45
CA GLU A 35 -6.55 6.39 -12.26
C GLU A 35 -7.93 5.76 -12.51
N SER A 36 -8.50 5.82 -13.72
CA SER A 36 -9.83 5.25 -13.94
C SER A 36 -9.84 3.72 -13.95
N ASP A 37 -10.90 3.14 -13.39
CA ASP A 37 -11.10 1.68 -13.36
C ASP A 37 -11.70 1.13 -14.67
N THR A 38 -12.16 1.99 -15.58
CA THR A 38 -12.89 1.63 -16.82
C THR A 38 -12.13 1.91 -18.11
N GLY A 39 -10.88 2.37 -18.03
CA GLY A 39 -10.08 2.70 -19.21
C GLY A 39 -9.72 1.46 -20.05
N PRO A 40 -9.86 1.50 -21.39
CA PRO A 40 -9.56 0.33 -22.24
C PRO A 40 -8.09 -0.07 -22.21
N TYR A 41 -7.18 0.90 -22.03
CA TYR A 41 -5.73 0.66 -21.96
C TYR A 41 -5.21 0.44 -20.54
N ARG A 42 -6.10 0.49 -19.54
CA ARG A 42 -5.74 0.38 -18.13
C ARG A 42 -5.11 -0.97 -17.79
N LEU A 43 -5.74 -2.05 -18.25
CA LEU A 43 -5.30 -3.41 -17.96
C LEU A 43 -3.87 -3.66 -18.48
N LEU A 44 -3.60 -3.20 -19.71
CA LEU A 44 -2.29 -3.30 -20.33
C LEU A 44 -1.24 -2.55 -19.52
N TYR A 45 -1.54 -1.31 -19.12
CA TYR A 45 -0.64 -0.51 -18.29
C TYR A 45 -0.40 -1.15 -16.92
N ASP A 46 -1.45 -1.60 -16.24
CA ASP A 46 -1.34 -2.20 -14.90
C ASP A 46 -0.49 -3.49 -14.96
N THR A 47 -0.65 -4.30 -16.01
CA THR A 47 0.17 -5.50 -16.22
C THR A 47 1.63 -5.16 -16.51
N PHE A 48 1.87 -4.14 -17.35
CA PHE A 48 3.22 -3.67 -17.64
C PHE A 48 3.93 -3.08 -16.40
N ALA A 49 3.24 -2.24 -15.64
CA ALA A 49 3.77 -1.66 -14.40
C ALA A 49 4.02 -2.75 -13.35
N LEU A 50 3.13 -3.74 -13.24
CA LEU A 50 3.33 -4.90 -12.37
C LEU A 50 4.56 -5.71 -12.77
N PHE A 51 4.76 -5.95 -14.07
CA PHE A 51 5.97 -6.61 -14.59
C PHE A 51 7.23 -5.87 -14.11
N ILE A 52 7.28 -4.54 -14.28
CA ILE A 52 8.41 -3.71 -13.81
C ILE A 52 8.63 -3.83 -12.29
N VAL A 53 7.56 -3.83 -11.49
CA VAL A 53 7.67 -3.99 -10.03
C VAL A 53 8.30 -5.32 -9.66
N VAL A 54 7.85 -6.41 -10.29
CA VAL A 54 8.36 -7.76 -10.01
C VAL A 54 9.82 -7.87 -10.45
N THR A 55 10.14 -7.50 -11.69
CA THR A 55 11.50 -7.62 -12.24
C THR A 55 12.50 -6.71 -11.52
N SER A 56 12.09 -5.51 -11.09
CA SER A 56 12.96 -4.60 -10.31
C SER A 56 13.22 -5.05 -8.87
N SER A 57 12.48 -6.04 -8.37
CA SER A 57 12.71 -6.61 -7.04
C SER A 57 13.67 -7.80 -7.06
N ILE A 58 13.88 -8.43 -8.23
CA ILE A 58 14.77 -9.59 -8.40
C ILE A 58 16.21 -9.28 -7.96
N PRO A 59 16.84 -8.15 -8.34
CA PRO A 59 18.20 -7.85 -7.93
C PRO A 59 18.38 -7.83 -6.40
N VAL A 60 17.43 -7.23 -5.69
CA VAL A 60 17.46 -7.14 -4.22
C VAL A 60 17.32 -8.53 -3.60
N ILE A 61 16.44 -9.37 -4.14
CA ILE A 61 16.26 -10.75 -3.66
C ILE A 61 17.52 -11.58 -3.92
N LEU A 62 18.12 -11.47 -5.10
CA LEU A 62 19.36 -12.18 -5.44
C LEU A 62 20.53 -11.74 -4.55
N GLU A 63 20.66 -10.44 -4.31
CA GLU A 63 21.67 -9.87 -3.42
C GLU A 63 21.52 -10.43 -1.98
N LEU A 64 20.28 -10.57 -1.49
CA LEU A 64 19.98 -11.13 -0.17
C LEU A 64 20.18 -12.65 -0.10
N TRP A 65 19.89 -13.38 -1.19
CA TRP A 65 19.94 -14.84 -1.21
C TRP A 65 21.36 -15.37 -1.41
N ILE A 66 22.12 -14.78 -2.32
CA ILE A 66 23.38 -15.36 -2.80
C ILE A 66 24.51 -15.18 -1.77
N ASN A 67 24.47 -14.18 -0.88
CA ASN A 67 25.53 -13.88 0.10
C ASN A 67 26.97 -13.81 -0.48
N ILE A 68 27.12 -13.79 -1.81
CA ILE A 68 28.37 -13.68 -2.55
C ILE A 68 28.29 -12.41 -3.40
N PRO A 69 29.35 -11.58 -3.44
CA PRO A 69 29.35 -10.40 -4.29
C PRO A 69 29.19 -10.79 -5.76
N LEU A 70 28.16 -10.27 -6.41
CA LEU A 70 27.90 -10.47 -7.84
C LEU A 70 29.07 -9.92 -8.68
N PRO A 71 29.31 -10.45 -9.89
CA PRO A 71 30.27 -9.86 -10.83
C PRO A 71 30.01 -8.36 -11.03
N GLN A 72 31.08 -7.56 -11.17
CA GLN A 72 30.98 -6.09 -11.26
C GLN A 72 30.06 -5.64 -12.42
N ASP A 73 30.15 -6.30 -13.58
CA ASP A 73 29.31 -6.00 -14.74
C ASP A 73 27.82 -6.23 -14.44
N LEU A 74 27.49 -7.31 -13.74
CA LEU A 74 26.12 -7.66 -13.40
C LEU A 74 25.55 -6.73 -12.32
N GLN A 75 26.37 -6.32 -11.34
CA GLN A 75 26.00 -5.30 -10.36
C GLN A 75 25.68 -3.98 -11.05
N SER A 76 26.54 -3.54 -11.98
CA SER A 76 26.31 -2.31 -12.74
C SER A 76 25.01 -2.38 -13.53
N LEU A 77 24.72 -3.49 -14.22
CA LEU A 77 23.45 -3.68 -14.94
C LEU A 77 22.24 -3.58 -14.00
N PHE A 78 22.30 -4.18 -12.82
CA PHE A 78 21.23 -4.10 -11.83
C PHE A 78 21.04 -2.69 -11.26
N ASP A 79 22.12 -1.97 -11.00
CA ASP A 79 22.06 -0.58 -10.52
C ASP A 79 21.44 0.34 -11.57
N HIS A 80 21.83 0.22 -12.84
CA HIS A 80 21.22 0.99 -13.93
C HIS A 80 19.74 0.65 -14.12
N TYR A 81 19.39 -0.64 -14.05
CA TYR A 81 18.01 -1.08 -14.14
C TYR A 81 17.17 -0.54 -12.97
N GLU A 82 17.72 -0.56 -11.76
CA GLU A 82 17.07 0.00 -10.58
C GLU A 82 16.84 1.50 -10.74
N GLU A 83 17.83 2.24 -11.23
CA GLU A 83 17.73 3.68 -11.46
C GLU A 83 16.64 4.01 -12.49
N ILE A 84 16.61 3.31 -13.63
CA ILE A 84 15.58 3.50 -14.67
C ILE A 84 14.18 3.22 -14.11
N THR A 85 14.01 2.12 -13.37
CA THR A 85 12.71 1.75 -12.81
C THR A 85 12.25 2.70 -11.70
N LEU A 86 13.19 3.22 -10.91
CA LEU A 86 12.91 4.26 -9.93
C LEU A 86 12.44 5.55 -10.59
N TYR A 87 13.12 6.01 -11.66
CA TYR A 87 12.67 7.17 -12.42
C TYR A 87 11.29 6.97 -13.05
N PHE A 88 11.01 5.77 -13.57
CA PHE A 88 9.68 5.41 -14.05
C PHE A 88 8.60 5.61 -12.97
N PHE A 89 8.84 5.13 -11.74
CA PHE A 89 7.89 5.27 -10.64
C PHE A 89 7.73 6.73 -10.17
N VAL A 90 8.81 7.52 -10.16
CA VAL A 90 8.76 8.96 -9.87
C VAL A 90 7.88 9.68 -10.87
N VAL A 91 8.14 9.46 -12.17
CA VAL A 91 7.36 10.07 -13.25
C VAL A 91 5.90 9.65 -13.15
N GLU A 92 5.63 8.36 -12.92
CA GLU A 92 4.28 7.85 -12.71
C GLU A 92 3.57 8.57 -11.55
N TYR A 93 4.23 8.74 -10.40
CA TYR A 93 3.65 9.40 -9.23
C TYR A 93 3.36 10.89 -9.50
N LEU A 94 4.29 11.60 -10.15
CA LEU A 94 4.12 13.00 -10.53
C LEU A 94 3.00 13.19 -11.56
N LEU A 95 2.92 12.31 -12.56
CA LEU A 95 1.84 12.33 -13.56
C LEU A 95 0.49 12.13 -12.90
N ARG A 96 0.37 11.19 -11.96
CA ARG A 96 -0.87 11.00 -11.19
C ARG A 96 -1.24 12.26 -10.43
N LEU A 97 -0.32 12.80 -9.64
CA LEU A 97 -0.51 14.03 -8.86
C LEU A 97 -0.94 15.22 -9.75
N TRP A 98 -0.40 15.32 -10.96
CA TRP A 98 -0.78 16.33 -11.94
C TRP A 98 -2.20 16.13 -12.48
N VAL A 99 -2.58 14.88 -12.76
CA VAL A 99 -3.80 14.50 -13.46
C VAL A 99 -5.05 14.53 -12.57
N ILE A 100 -4.90 14.39 -11.25
CA ILE A 100 -6.03 14.34 -10.29
C ILE A 100 -6.85 15.62 -10.18
N SER A 101 -6.21 16.79 -10.26
CA SER A 101 -6.92 18.07 -10.12
C SER A 101 -6.32 19.13 -11.02
N ASP A 102 -7.15 20.02 -11.56
CA ASP A 102 -6.74 21.19 -12.34
C ASP A 102 -6.41 22.34 -11.40
N PHE A 103 -5.20 22.33 -10.85
CA PHE A 103 -4.74 23.34 -9.88
C PHE A 103 -5.04 24.79 -10.31
N VAL A 104 -4.90 25.09 -11.61
CA VAL A 104 -5.15 26.43 -12.15
C VAL A 104 -6.64 26.80 -12.09
N ASP A 105 -7.52 25.85 -12.39
CA ASP A 105 -8.97 26.07 -12.35
C ASP A 105 -9.44 26.09 -10.87
N ASP A 106 -8.95 25.17 -10.03
CA ASP A 106 -9.21 25.12 -8.59
C ASP A 106 -8.74 26.41 -7.86
N PHE A 107 -7.59 26.95 -8.24
CA PHE A 107 -7.05 28.18 -7.66
C PHE A 107 -7.85 29.42 -8.04
N LYS A 108 -8.30 29.51 -9.31
CA LYS A 108 -9.18 30.59 -9.77
C LYS A 108 -10.51 30.56 -9.03
N GLU A 109 -11.09 29.38 -8.84
CA GLU A 109 -12.34 29.21 -8.09
C GLU A 109 -12.14 29.59 -6.61
N GLY A 110 -11.03 29.15 -6.00
CA GLY A 110 -10.67 29.51 -4.62
C GLY A 110 -10.44 31.02 -4.42
N LEU A 111 -9.89 31.71 -5.41
CA LEU A 111 -9.73 33.17 -5.41
C LEU A 111 -11.08 33.90 -5.45
N VAL A 112 -12.00 33.41 -6.29
CA VAL A 112 -13.36 33.98 -6.41
C VAL A 112 -14.14 33.82 -5.11
N GLN A 113 -14.09 32.64 -4.48
CA GLN A 113 -14.83 32.38 -3.24
C GLN A 113 -14.23 33.09 -2.03
N THR A 114 -12.90 33.08 -1.90
CA THR A 114 -12.26 33.47 -0.63
C THR A 114 -11.70 34.88 -0.61
N LYS A 115 -11.55 35.52 -1.79
CA LYS A 115 -10.95 36.86 -1.98
C LYS A 115 -9.57 37.02 -1.32
N SER A 116 -8.87 35.91 -1.05
CA SER A 116 -7.57 35.87 -0.39
C SER A 116 -6.69 34.82 -1.07
N SER A 117 -5.51 35.23 -1.54
CA SER A 117 -4.59 34.36 -2.29
C SER A 117 -4.08 33.17 -1.47
N THR A 118 -3.90 33.34 -0.16
CA THR A 118 -3.41 32.25 0.71
C THR A 118 -4.45 31.17 0.88
N LYS A 119 -5.72 31.54 1.15
CA LYS A 119 -6.80 30.57 1.28
C LYS A 119 -7.16 29.90 -0.06
N ALA A 120 -7.07 30.63 -1.17
CA ALA A 120 -7.23 30.06 -2.51
C ALA A 120 -6.15 29.00 -2.83
N LEU A 121 -4.91 29.21 -2.39
CA LEU A 121 -3.85 28.23 -2.52
C LEU A 121 -4.16 26.94 -1.76
N PHE A 122 -4.59 27.05 -0.50
CA PHE A 122 -4.99 25.89 0.30
C PHE A 122 -6.19 25.16 -0.31
N PHE A 123 -7.15 25.90 -0.91
CA PHE A 123 -8.27 25.31 -1.62
C PHE A 123 -7.81 24.46 -2.81
N ALA A 124 -6.90 24.98 -3.64
CA ALA A 124 -6.36 24.25 -4.79
C ALA A 124 -5.43 23.07 -4.43
N LEU A 125 -4.78 23.13 -3.25
CA LEU A 125 -3.94 22.03 -2.76
C LEU A 125 -4.74 20.94 -2.05
N LYS A 126 -5.93 21.24 -1.52
CA LYS A 126 -6.75 20.29 -0.76
C LYS A 126 -7.04 18.99 -1.52
N PRO A 127 -7.48 18.98 -2.81
CA PRO A 127 -7.70 17.75 -3.55
C PRO A 127 -6.43 16.90 -3.72
N LYS A 128 -5.29 17.55 -3.95
CA LYS A 128 -3.99 16.88 -4.09
C LYS A 128 -3.53 16.25 -2.78
N LEU A 129 -3.65 16.97 -1.67
CA LEU A 129 -3.34 16.45 -0.34
C LEU A 129 -4.28 15.30 0.05
N GLN A 130 -5.58 15.43 -0.22
CA GLN A 130 -6.54 14.35 0.00
C GLN A 130 -6.18 13.09 -0.79
N TRP A 131 -5.64 13.23 -2.01
CA TRP A 131 -5.15 12.09 -2.76
C TRP A 131 -3.85 11.51 -2.19
N MET A 132 -2.89 12.34 -1.77
CA MET A 132 -1.61 11.88 -1.21
C MET A 132 -1.78 11.07 0.09
N VAL A 133 -2.83 11.34 0.86
CA VAL A 133 -3.12 10.61 2.12
C VAL A 133 -3.85 9.28 1.86
N LYS A 134 -4.28 8.98 0.63
CA LYS A 134 -4.90 7.69 0.32
C LYS A 134 -3.88 6.56 0.48
N PRO A 135 -4.26 5.37 1.00
CA PRO A 135 -3.32 4.28 1.27
C PRO A 135 -2.45 3.88 0.06
N TYR A 136 -3.04 3.82 -1.13
CA TYR A 136 -2.31 3.46 -2.35
C TYR A 136 -1.32 4.54 -2.81
N SER A 137 -1.61 5.82 -2.58
CA SER A 137 -0.71 6.93 -2.88
C SER A 137 0.46 6.99 -1.91
N ILE A 138 0.22 6.65 -0.63
CA ILE A 138 1.28 6.49 0.38
C ILE A 138 2.22 5.36 -0.05
N ILE A 139 1.68 4.23 -0.51
CA ILE A 139 2.48 3.12 -1.03
C ILE A 139 3.37 3.56 -2.19
N ASP A 140 2.84 4.33 -3.15
CA ASP A 140 3.66 4.86 -4.25
C ASP A 140 4.78 5.76 -3.76
N PHE A 141 4.47 6.64 -2.81
CA PHE A 141 5.46 7.56 -2.24
C PHE A 141 6.57 6.78 -1.51
N LEU A 142 6.20 5.77 -0.71
CA LEU A 142 7.15 4.90 -0.02
C LEU A 142 8.03 4.11 -1.00
N ALA A 143 7.49 3.69 -2.14
CA ALA A 143 8.25 2.99 -3.18
C ALA A 143 9.31 3.89 -3.86
N ILE A 144 9.11 5.21 -3.85
CA ILE A 144 10.02 6.20 -4.43
C ILE A 144 11.04 6.70 -3.41
N LEU A 145 10.78 6.52 -2.11
CA LEU A 145 11.62 6.98 -1.01
C LEU A 145 13.14 6.68 -1.17
N PRO A 146 13.57 5.53 -1.72
CA PRO A 146 15.00 5.25 -1.96
C PRO A 146 15.72 6.25 -2.88
N ILE A 147 15.01 7.13 -3.60
CA ILE A 147 15.61 8.19 -4.42
C ILE A 147 16.39 9.21 -3.58
N PHE A 148 15.98 9.43 -2.33
CA PHE A 148 16.67 10.37 -1.46
C PHE A 148 17.96 9.73 -0.94
N ARG A 149 19.09 10.44 -1.09
CA ARG A 149 20.42 9.98 -0.64
C ARG A 149 20.47 9.32 0.75
N PRO A 150 19.83 9.85 1.82
CA PRO A 150 19.89 9.20 3.14
C PRO A 150 19.21 7.84 3.18
N PHE A 151 18.21 7.60 2.32
CA PHE A 151 17.45 6.35 2.27
C PHE A 151 17.98 5.37 1.23
N ARG A 152 18.89 5.81 0.34
CA ARG A 152 19.55 4.95 -0.66
C ARG A 152 20.36 3.83 -0.03
N THR A 153 20.87 4.03 1.18
CA THR A 153 21.63 3.01 1.94
C THR A 153 20.72 1.94 2.54
N LEU A 154 19.42 2.22 2.71
CA LEU A 154 18.44 1.28 3.26
C LEU A 154 17.92 0.38 2.15
N ARG A 155 18.75 -0.60 1.78
CA ARG A 155 18.50 -1.56 0.70
C ARG A 155 17.13 -2.25 0.79
N LEU A 156 16.63 -2.48 2.00
CA LEU A 156 15.32 -3.09 2.27
C LEU A 156 14.13 -2.18 1.91
N LEU A 157 14.28 -0.85 1.97
CA LEU A 157 13.21 0.07 1.55
C LEU A 157 12.88 -0.09 0.07
N ARG A 158 13.82 -0.59 -0.74
CA ARG A 158 13.57 -0.89 -2.16
C ARG A 158 12.46 -1.92 -2.33
N LEU A 159 12.28 -2.85 -1.38
CA LEU A 159 11.20 -3.85 -1.39
C LEU A 159 9.83 -3.23 -1.14
N LEU A 160 9.74 -1.98 -0.63
CA LEU A 160 8.46 -1.28 -0.49
C LEU A 160 7.75 -1.10 -1.84
N ARG A 161 8.49 -1.12 -2.96
CA ARG A 161 7.88 -1.12 -4.30
C ARG A 161 7.01 -2.35 -4.58
N LEU A 162 7.26 -3.49 -3.92
CA LEU A 162 6.40 -4.67 -3.99
C LEU A 162 4.99 -4.37 -3.46
N LEU A 163 4.85 -3.43 -2.55
CA LEU A 163 3.53 -3.00 -2.07
C LEU A 163 2.72 -2.36 -3.20
N LYS A 164 3.34 -1.87 -4.29
CA LYS A 164 2.59 -1.36 -5.45
C LYS A 164 1.74 -2.45 -6.14
N ILE A 165 2.00 -3.74 -5.88
CA ILE A 165 1.14 -4.85 -6.34
C ILE A 165 -0.31 -4.68 -5.84
N PHE A 166 -0.50 -4.18 -4.62
CA PHE A 166 -1.82 -3.88 -4.06
C PHE A 166 -2.61 -2.88 -4.90
N ARG A 167 -1.89 -2.00 -5.62
CA ARG A 167 -2.51 -1.06 -6.52
C ARG A 167 -2.85 -1.68 -7.85
N TYR A 168 -1.95 -2.39 -8.50
CA TYR A 168 -2.19 -2.86 -9.88
C TYR A 168 -3.15 -4.06 -9.94
N THR A 169 -3.35 -4.76 -8.83
CA THR A 169 -4.22 -5.93 -8.80
C THR A 169 -5.67 -5.54 -8.49
N TYR A 170 -6.56 -5.72 -9.46
CA TYR A 170 -8.00 -5.49 -9.28
C TYR A 170 -8.58 -6.30 -8.11
N ALA A 171 -8.24 -7.60 -8.03
CA ALA A 171 -8.72 -8.49 -6.97
C ALA A 171 -8.40 -7.96 -5.56
N LEU A 172 -7.20 -7.40 -5.34
CA LEU A 172 -6.83 -6.82 -4.05
C LEU A 172 -7.63 -5.55 -3.74
N ARG A 173 -7.91 -4.71 -4.75
CA ARG A 173 -8.77 -3.52 -4.58
C ARG A 173 -10.20 -3.91 -4.20
N SER A 174 -10.78 -4.90 -4.88
CA SER A 174 -12.11 -5.43 -4.55
C SER A 174 -12.16 -6.03 -3.15
N LEU A 175 -11.12 -6.77 -2.73
CA LEU A 175 -11.02 -7.30 -1.36
C LEU A 175 -10.95 -6.18 -0.32
N ILE A 176 -10.15 -5.13 -0.56
CA ILE A 176 -10.07 -3.97 0.35
C ILE A 176 -11.42 -3.27 0.47
N LEU A 177 -12.15 -3.12 -0.63
CA LEU A 177 -13.50 -2.53 -0.62
C LEU A 177 -14.46 -3.39 0.19
N ALA A 178 -14.51 -4.70 -0.06
CA ALA A 178 -15.35 -5.62 0.71
C ALA A 178 -15.01 -5.61 2.21
N VAL A 179 -13.71 -5.60 2.56
CA VAL A 179 -13.28 -5.48 3.97
C VAL A 179 -13.67 -4.14 4.57
N LYS A 180 -13.64 -3.06 3.80
CA LYS A 180 -14.01 -1.72 4.28
C LYS A 180 -15.51 -1.62 4.56
N GLU A 181 -16.34 -2.23 3.72
CA GLU A 181 -17.79 -2.30 3.93
C GLU A 181 -18.13 -3.05 5.22
N GLU A 182 -17.39 -4.11 5.52
CA GLU A 182 -17.59 -4.94 6.71
C GLU A 182 -16.64 -4.62 7.88
N ALA A 183 -15.93 -3.49 7.81
CA ALA A 183 -14.86 -3.15 8.76
C ALA A 183 -15.30 -3.15 10.24
N PRO A 184 -16.49 -2.64 10.62
CA PRO A 184 -16.95 -2.68 12.01
C PRO A 184 -17.11 -4.12 12.52
N ILE A 185 -17.65 -5.01 11.70
CA ILE A 185 -17.88 -6.42 12.08
C ILE A 185 -16.55 -7.17 12.16
N ILE A 186 -15.69 -7.00 11.14
CA ILE A 186 -14.37 -7.62 11.11
C ILE A 186 -13.52 -7.15 12.30
N SER A 187 -13.51 -5.84 12.59
CA SER A 187 -12.75 -5.31 13.72
C SER A 187 -13.25 -5.84 15.06
N PHE A 188 -14.56 -5.95 15.26
CA PHE A 188 -15.14 -6.58 16.44
C PHE A 188 -14.68 -8.04 16.58
N ILE A 189 -14.79 -8.85 15.52
CA ILE A 189 -14.36 -10.26 15.53
C ILE A 189 -12.86 -10.39 15.88
N VAL A 190 -12.00 -9.59 15.25
CA VAL A 190 -10.55 -9.62 15.47
C VAL A 190 -10.22 -9.23 16.91
N ILE A 191 -10.82 -8.17 17.44
CA ILE A 191 -10.59 -7.73 18.83
C ILE A 191 -11.04 -8.80 19.82
N THR A 192 -12.24 -9.37 19.64
CA THR A 192 -12.73 -10.46 20.51
C THR A 192 -11.83 -11.69 20.43
N LEU A 193 -11.32 -12.03 19.24
CA LEU A 193 -10.39 -13.16 19.06
C LEU A 193 -9.06 -12.91 19.79
N ILE A 194 -8.50 -11.70 19.68
CA ILE A 194 -7.27 -11.33 20.39
C ILE A 194 -7.48 -11.42 21.90
N LEU A 195 -8.56 -10.85 22.44
CA LEU A 195 -8.88 -10.92 23.87
C LEU A 195 -9.04 -12.38 24.34
N TRP A 196 -9.68 -13.21 23.53
CA TRP A 196 -9.82 -14.65 23.80
C TRP A 196 -8.47 -15.37 23.85
N ILE A 197 -7.60 -15.16 22.86
CA ILE A 197 -6.25 -15.76 22.82
C ILE A 197 -5.44 -15.32 24.03
N VAL A 198 -5.43 -14.03 24.36
CA VAL A 198 -4.68 -13.48 25.49
C VAL A 198 -5.16 -14.13 26.79
N THR A 199 -6.47 -14.22 26.99
CA THR A 199 -7.06 -14.80 28.21
C THR A 199 -6.69 -16.28 28.37
N ILE A 200 -6.81 -17.08 27.32
CA ILE A 200 -6.45 -18.50 27.40
C ILE A 200 -4.93 -18.68 27.57
N SER A 201 -4.13 -17.92 26.82
CA SER A 201 -2.66 -18.01 26.90
C SER A 201 -2.16 -17.72 28.31
N VAL A 202 -2.67 -16.68 28.96
CA VAL A 202 -2.33 -16.36 30.36
C VAL A 202 -2.81 -17.45 31.31
N THR A 203 -4.00 -18.01 31.07
CA THR A 203 -4.53 -19.09 31.92
C THR A 203 -3.69 -20.36 31.81
N VAL A 204 -3.32 -20.77 30.60
CA VAL A 204 -2.43 -21.91 30.34
C VAL A 204 -1.06 -21.66 30.95
N TYR A 205 -0.52 -20.46 30.82
CA TYR A 205 0.73 -20.07 31.48
C TYR A 205 0.68 -20.33 32.99
N ILE A 206 -0.38 -19.93 33.69
CA ILE A 206 -0.50 -20.14 35.13
C ILE A 206 -0.46 -21.64 35.48
N TYR A 207 -1.20 -22.48 34.76
CA TYR A 207 -1.22 -23.92 35.02
C TYR A 207 0.13 -24.59 34.70
N GLU A 208 0.72 -24.26 33.55
CA GLU A 208 1.94 -24.88 33.06
C GLU A 208 3.18 -24.43 33.84
N TYR A 209 3.24 -23.15 34.20
CA TYR A 209 4.31 -22.60 35.04
C TYR A 209 4.31 -23.27 36.42
N ASN A 210 3.14 -23.39 37.06
CA ASN A 210 3.00 -24.04 38.36
C ASN A 210 3.32 -25.54 38.32
N ALA A 211 3.12 -26.19 37.16
CA ALA A 211 3.50 -27.58 36.94
C ALA A 211 4.98 -27.78 36.59
N GLY A 212 5.78 -26.71 36.55
CA GLY A 212 7.22 -26.77 36.26
C GLY A 212 7.55 -26.94 34.77
N ASN A 213 6.63 -26.63 33.86
CA ASN A 213 6.88 -26.69 32.43
C ASN A 213 7.79 -25.53 31.98
N LYS A 214 9.05 -25.84 31.68
CA LYS A 214 10.06 -24.85 31.25
C LYS A 214 9.73 -24.16 29.92
N ALA A 215 8.86 -24.74 29.09
CA ALA A 215 8.45 -24.12 27.84
C ALA A 215 7.59 -22.86 28.10
N PHE A 216 6.80 -22.84 29.17
CA PHE A 216 5.98 -21.70 29.58
C PHE A 216 6.70 -20.84 30.63
N HIS A 217 7.90 -20.36 30.31
CA HIS A 217 8.72 -19.58 31.25
C HIS A 217 8.39 -18.08 31.27
N SER A 218 7.64 -17.58 30.30
CA SER A 218 7.12 -16.20 30.31
C SER A 218 5.72 -16.12 29.70
N VAL A 219 4.98 -15.05 30.02
CA VAL A 219 3.66 -14.80 29.43
C VAL A 219 3.75 -14.61 27.90
N PHE A 220 4.86 -14.06 27.40
CA PHE A 220 5.07 -13.88 25.96
C PHE A 220 5.19 -15.21 25.21
N GLU A 221 5.82 -16.22 25.81
CA GLU A 221 5.86 -17.58 25.24
C GLU A 221 4.48 -18.23 25.19
N ALA A 222 3.67 -17.99 26.22
CA ALA A 222 2.29 -18.47 26.23
C ALA A 222 1.44 -17.78 25.15
N LEU A 223 1.64 -16.48 24.93
CA LEU A 223 0.99 -15.74 23.84
C LEU A 223 1.43 -16.23 22.46
N TYR A 224 2.73 -16.47 22.28
CA TYR A 224 3.28 -17.09 21.07
C TYR A 224 2.61 -18.45 20.80
N TRP A 225 2.56 -19.32 21.82
CA TRP A 225 1.86 -20.60 21.75
C TRP A 225 0.38 -20.43 21.36
N GLY A 226 -0.33 -19.47 21.97
CA GLY A 226 -1.72 -19.19 21.67
C GLY A 226 -1.94 -18.76 20.20
N ILE A 227 -1.08 -17.90 19.68
CA ILE A 227 -1.10 -17.43 18.28
C ILE A 227 -0.81 -18.59 17.31
N VAL A 228 0.21 -19.41 17.59
CA VAL A 228 0.59 -20.57 16.77
C VAL A 228 -0.50 -21.64 16.78
N THR A 229 -1.17 -21.83 17.92
CA THR A 229 -2.24 -22.83 18.07
C THR A 229 -3.54 -22.40 17.38
N ILE A 230 -3.97 -21.15 17.56
CA ILE A 230 -5.21 -20.66 16.93
C ILE A 230 -5.08 -20.46 15.42
N SER A 231 -3.86 -20.19 14.93
CA SER A 231 -3.56 -20.17 13.50
C SER A 231 -3.46 -21.58 12.89
N THR A 232 -3.63 -22.64 13.69
CA THR A 232 -3.52 -24.05 13.28
C THR A 232 -2.16 -24.44 12.71
N VAL A 233 -1.13 -23.62 12.92
CA VAL A 233 0.24 -23.92 12.50
C VAL A 233 0.83 -25.01 13.38
N GLY A 234 0.72 -24.85 14.71
CA GLY A 234 1.07 -25.90 15.67
C GLY A 234 2.49 -26.45 15.54
N TYR A 235 3.52 -25.59 15.62
CA TYR A 235 4.92 -26.01 15.49
C TYR A 235 5.33 -27.12 16.47
N GLY A 236 4.70 -27.19 17.64
CA GLY A 236 4.94 -28.23 18.65
C GLY A 236 6.18 -28.00 19.51
N ASP A 237 6.79 -26.82 19.42
CA ASP A 237 7.92 -26.36 20.22
C ASP A 237 7.52 -26.00 21.66
N ILE A 238 6.30 -25.48 21.84
CA ILE A 238 5.69 -25.22 23.14
C ILE A 238 4.37 -25.98 23.22
N THR A 239 4.20 -26.83 24.23
CA THR A 239 2.96 -27.61 24.41
C THR A 239 2.59 -27.77 25.88
N PRO A 240 1.31 -27.61 26.24
CA PRO A 240 0.87 -27.82 27.61
C PRO A 240 0.93 -29.30 28.00
N ILE A 241 1.46 -29.58 29.18
CA ILE A 241 1.58 -30.94 29.73
C ILE A 241 0.47 -31.25 30.75
N THR A 242 -0.09 -30.22 31.39
CA THR A 242 -1.16 -30.34 32.40
C THR A 242 -2.49 -30.74 31.78
N LYS A 243 -3.39 -31.33 32.58
CA LYS A 243 -4.72 -31.73 32.11
C LYS A 243 -5.56 -30.50 31.73
N GLU A 244 -5.46 -29.47 32.55
CA GLU A 244 -6.12 -28.17 32.41
C GLU A 244 -5.58 -27.43 31.18
N GLY A 245 -4.26 -27.38 31.00
CA GLY A 245 -3.61 -26.80 29.83
C GLY A 245 -4.01 -27.51 28.54
N LYS A 246 -4.06 -28.85 28.53
CA LYS A 246 -4.53 -29.64 27.37
C LYS A 246 -6.01 -29.41 27.07
N PHE A 247 -6.86 -29.29 28.10
CA PHE A 247 -8.26 -28.94 27.92
C PHE A 247 -8.42 -27.56 27.27
N LEU A 248 -7.71 -26.56 27.76
CA LEU A 248 -7.71 -25.20 27.20
C LEU A 248 -7.15 -25.17 25.76
N ALA A 249 -6.09 -25.92 25.48
CA ALA A 249 -5.56 -26.10 24.12
C ALA A 249 -6.61 -26.67 23.15
N SER A 250 -7.40 -27.65 23.62
CA SER A 250 -8.49 -28.22 22.82
C SER A 250 -9.57 -27.18 22.50
N LEU A 251 -9.84 -26.26 23.44
CA LEU A 251 -10.81 -25.19 23.25
C LEU A 251 -10.33 -24.17 22.22
N VAL A 252 -9.06 -23.74 22.28
CA VAL A 252 -8.45 -22.86 21.26
C VAL A 252 -8.55 -23.48 19.87
N THR A 253 -8.24 -24.78 19.76
CA THR A 253 -8.31 -25.52 18.50
C THR A 253 -9.74 -25.55 17.95
N LYS A 254 -10.74 -25.78 18.81
CA LYS A 254 -12.16 -25.72 18.42
C LYS A 254 -12.57 -24.32 17.96
N THR A 255 -12.12 -23.27 18.64
CA THR A 255 -12.38 -21.88 18.22
C THR A 255 -11.78 -21.61 16.83
N ALA A 256 -10.55 -22.06 16.57
CA ALA A 256 -9.90 -21.92 15.26
C ALA A 256 -10.70 -22.61 14.14
N HIS A 257 -11.13 -23.86 14.36
CA HIS A 257 -11.97 -24.58 13.40
C HIS A 257 -13.30 -23.86 13.16
N PHE A 258 -13.95 -23.36 14.21
CA PHE A 258 -15.18 -22.59 14.07
C PHE A 258 -14.97 -21.32 13.24
N CYS A 259 -13.92 -20.54 13.50
CA CYS A 259 -13.58 -19.36 12.69
C CYS A 259 -13.34 -19.73 11.21
N SER A 260 -12.65 -20.84 10.94
CA SER A 260 -12.42 -21.32 9.57
C SER A 260 -13.72 -21.72 8.86
N LEU A 261 -14.67 -22.32 9.58
CA LEU A 261 -15.98 -22.69 9.06
C LEU A 261 -16.82 -21.45 8.74
N VAL A 262 -16.85 -20.48 9.65
CA VAL A 262 -17.52 -19.19 9.45
C VAL A 262 -16.97 -18.52 8.19
N ALA A 263 -15.64 -18.40 8.07
CA ALA A 263 -15.02 -17.83 6.87
C ALA A 263 -15.48 -18.54 5.59
N ARG A 264 -15.50 -19.88 5.57
CA ARG A 264 -15.96 -20.67 4.42
C ARG A 264 -17.44 -20.47 4.07
N VAL A 265 -18.30 -20.22 5.05
CA VAL A 265 -19.75 -19.98 4.82
C VAL A 265 -20.01 -18.58 4.27
N PHE A 266 -19.20 -17.59 4.69
CA PHE A 266 -19.38 -16.20 4.28
C PHE A 266 -18.71 -15.86 2.94
N ILE A 267 -17.58 -16.48 2.59
CA ILE A 267 -16.85 -16.20 1.33
C ILE A 267 -17.71 -16.40 0.06
N PRO A 268 -18.50 -17.49 -0.09
CA PRO A 268 -19.32 -17.70 -1.28
C PRO A 268 -20.45 -16.67 -1.48
N ARG A 269 -20.89 -16.01 -0.40
CA ARG A 269 -21.94 -14.98 -0.46
C ARG A 269 -21.43 -13.63 -1.00
N LEU A 270 -20.11 -13.42 -1.04
CA LEU A 270 -19.49 -12.20 -1.56
C LEU A 270 -19.16 -12.30 -3.06
N SER A 271 -19.30 -13.48 -3.67
CA SER A 271 -19.01 -13.76 -5.08
C SER A 271 -20.25 -13.90 -5.97
N GLY A 272 -21.45 -13.62 -5.45
CA GLY A 272 -22.72 -13.74 -6.15
C GLY A 272 -23.39 -12.39 -6.38
#